data_AF-A0A2A4I4W7-F1
#
_entry.id   AF-A0A2A4I4W7-F1
#
_cell.length_a   1.000
_cell.length_b   1.000
_cell.length_c   1.000
_cell.angle_alpha   90.00
_cell.angle_beta   90.00
_cell.angle_gamma   90.00
#
_symmetry.space_group_name_H-M   'P 1'
#
loop_
_entity.id
_entity.type
_entity.pdbx_description
1 polymer ?
#
loop_
_entity_poly.entity_id
_entity_poly.type
_entity_poly.pdbx_seq_one_letter_code
_entity_poly.pdbx_strand_id
1 'polypeptide(L)'
;MRLVVADSEAHAAFQFRSARGGKTLELAVQPLGSRAAPAVIWTRRFESRADRDVMLAGIAEEEADPVFLGRLTMAFGAGVMDELAETFIAAAVAEQLRSAERARETARKRLIVHLQRYPGKHGRHVLALERLSSEEADWSITYDRSIERDRLCDWMRWQKDRFLEFLDHAAEHGSEALTRLLLDEMFATERRVKKEGRGAGGVRPLRMWRGD
;
A
#
# COMPACT_ATOMS: atom_id res chain seq x y z
N MET A 1 3.71 1.34 28.90
CA MET A 1 4.65 2.39 28.48
C MET A 1 4.48 3.57 29.43
N ARG A 2 5.54 4.00 30.12
CA ARG A 2 5.55 5.18 30.99
C ARG A 2 6.27 6.29 30.21
N LEU A 3 5.54 7.27 29.72
CA LEU A 3 6.13 8.51 29.22
C LEU A 3 6.21 9.45 30.43
N VAL A 4 7.44 9.75 30.85
CA VAL A 4 7.73 10.71 31.92
C VAL A 4 8.66 11.74 31.30
N VAL A 5 8.14 12.95 31.09
CA VAL A 5 8.96 14.11 30.68
C VAL A 5 9.09 14.98 31.93
N ALA A 6 10.33 15.20 32.36
CA ALA A 6 10.65 16.07 33.47
C ALA A 6 11.30 17.33 32.89
N ASP A 7 10.59 18.45 32.92
CA ASP A 7 11.11 19.75 32.53
C ASP A 7 11.36 20.63 33.78
N SER A 8 12.38 21.49 33.70
CA SER A 8 13.13 22.05 34.83
C SER A 8 12.62 23.39 35.37
N GLU A 9 11.32 23.63 35.36
CA GLU A 9 10.68 24.72 36.11
C GLU A 9 9.57 24.18 37.00
N ALA A 10 9.46 24.68 38.24
CA ALA A 10 8.67 24.14 39.34
C ALA A 10 7.15 23.97 39.04
N HIS A 11 6.78 22.92 38.30
CA HIS A 11 5.43 22.67 37.83
C HIS A 11 5.04 21.19 38.02
N ALA A 12 3.84 20.95 38.56
CA ALA A 12 3.32 19.61 38.88
C ALA A 12 3.57 18.58 37.76
N ALA A 13 3.89 17.35 38.14
CA ALA A 13 4.15 16.27 37.19
C ALA A 13 2.83 15.67 36.67
N PHE A 14 2.56 15.83 35.38
CA PHE A 14 1.42 15.24 34.71
C PHE A 14 1.83 13.95 34.00
N GLN A 15 0.97 12.94 34.05
CA GLN A 15 1.27 11.65 33.43
C GLN A 15 0.01 10.89 33.01
N PHE A 16 0.11 10.25 31.85
CA PHE A 16 -0.86 9.25 31.42
C PHE A 16 -0.58 7.91 32.08
N ARG A 17 -1.65 7.24 32.52
CA ARG A 17 -1.61 5.91 33.15
C ARG A 17 -2.69 5.05 32.55
N SER A 18 -2.37 3.79 32.29
CA SER A 18 -3.40 2.82 31.93
C SER A 18 -3.76 1.96 33.14
N ALA A 19 -5.05 1.88 33.46
CA ALA A 19 -5.53 1.04 34.55
C ALA A 19 -5.45 -0.46 34.19
N ARG A 20 -5.51 -1.32 35.22
CA ARG A 20 -5.51 -2.78 35.04
C ARG A 20 -6.66 -3.20 34.11
N GLY A 21 -6.31 -3.79 32.96
CA GLY A 21 -7.25 -4.17 31.89
C GLY A 21 -6.92 -3.54 30.53
N GLY A 22 -6.18 -2.43 30.52
CA GLY A 22 -5.61 -1.82 29.32
C GLY A 22 -6.61 -1.06 28.42
N LYS A 23 -7.88 -0.93 28.84
CA LYS A 23 -8.90 -0.15 28.13
C LYS A 23 -9.20 1.19 28.78
N THR A 24 -8.62 1.48 29.94
CA THR A 24 -8.82 2.74 30.64
C THR A 24 -7.53 3.54 30.55
N LEU A 25 -7.67 4.83 30.25
CA LEU A 25 -6.60 5.82 30.31
C LEU A 25 -6.98 6.85 31.37
N GLU A 26 -5.99 7.21 32.18
CA GLU A 26 -6.10 8.21 33.23
C GLU A 26 -5.03 9.26 32.98
N LEU A 27 -5.41 10.53 33.12
CA LEU A 27 -4.48 11.64 33.25
C LEU A 27 -4.44 12.01 34.72
N ALA A 28 -3.25 11.92 35.32
CA ALA A 28 -3.04 12.20 36.73
C ALA A 28 -2.03 13.32 36.93
N VAL A 29 -2.27 14.15 37.94
CA VAL A 29 -1.37 15.20 38.39
C VAL A 29 -0.76 14.80 39.73
N GLN A 30 0.55 14.95 39.85
CA GLN A 30 1.27 14.83 41.12
C GLN A 30 1.92 16.18 41.46
N PRO A 31 1.48 16.86 42.53
CA PRO A 31 2.14 18.08 42.98
C PRO A 31 3.61 17.79 43.32
N LEU A 32 4.53 18.60 42.80
CA LEU A 32 5.96 18.45 43.11
C LEU A 32 6.21 18.63 44.61
N GLY A 33 7.03 17.76 45.19
CA GLY A 33 7.33 17.77 46.63
C GLY A 33 6.27 17.09 47.51
N SER A 34 5.13 16.65 46.94
CA SER A 34 4.11 15.92 47.69
C SER A 34 4.36 14.41 47.67
N ARG A 35 4.31 13.78 48.85
CA ARG A 35 4.25 12.32 49.02
C ARG A 35 2.83 11.75 48.83
N ALA A 36 1.84 12.60 48.57
CA ALA A 36 0.46 12.17 48.38
C ALA A 36 0.32 11.34 47.09
N ALA A 37 -0.70 10.48 47.07
CA ALA A 37 -1.07 9.75 45.88
C ALA A 37 -1.44 10.74 44.74
N PRO A 38 -1.03 10.49 43.49
CA PRO A 38 -1.40 11.31 42.33
C PRO A 38 -2.91 11.41 42.19
N ALA A 39 -3.41 12.62 41.97
CA ALA A 39 -4.83 12.88 41.77
C ALA A 39 -5.18 12.67 40.30
N VAL A 40 -6.18 11.82 40.03
CA VAL A 40 -6.70 11.62 38.66
C VAL A 40 -7.58 12.82 38.31
N ILE A 41 -7.21 13.54 37.25
CA ILE A 41 -7.92 14.73 36.77
C ILE A 41 -8.79 14.43 35.54
N TRP A 42 -8.53 13.32 34.86
CA TRP A 42 -9.39 12.79 33.81
C TRP A 42 -9.24 11.27 33.73
N THR A 43 -10.35 10.59 33.46
CA THR A 43 -10.38 9.14 33.24
C THR A 43 -11.36 8.83 32.13
N ARG A 44 -10.95 7.97 31.20
CA ARG A 44 -11.80 7.49 30.13
C ARG A 44 -11.62 6.00 29.92
N ARG A 45 -12.75 5.31 29.75
CA ARG A 45 -12.80 3.92 29.33
C ARG A 45 -13.08 3.87 27.82
N PHE A 46 -12.17 3.25 27.09
CA PHE A 46 -12.26 3.01 25.65
C PHE A 46 -12.99 1.69 25.39
N GLU A 47 -13.63 1.61 24.22
CA GLU A 47 -14.30 0.39 23.76
C GLU A 47 -13.27 -0.73 23.52
N SER A 48 -12.15 -0.38 22.90
CA SER A 48 -11.04 -1.27 22.61
C SER A 48 -9.70 -0.76 23.16
N ARG A 49 -8.68 -1.64 23.17
CA ARG A 49 -7.30 -1.22 23.46
C ARG A 49 -6.71 -0.40 22.30
N ALA A 50 -7.18 -0.67 21.07
CA ALA A 50 -6.72 0.02 19.88
C ALA A 50 -7.10 1.52 19.92
N ASP A 51 -8.31 1.86 20.35
CA ASP A 51 -8.77 3.26 20.43
C ASP A 51 -7.94 4.06 21.45
N ARG A 52 -7.59 3.43 22.58
CA ARG A 52 -6.67 4.01 23.56
C ARG A 52 -5.29 4.26 22.94
N ASP A 53 -4.78 3.29 22.20
CA ASP A 53 -3.46 3.37 21.58
C ASP A 53 -3.43 4.43 20.47
N VAL A 54 -4.52 4.57 19.72
CA VAL A 54 -4.74 5.67 18.76
C VAL A 54 -4.67 7.02 19.45
N MET A 55 -5.37 7.20 20.58
CA MET A 55 -5.30 8.47 21.32
C MET A 55 -3.87 8.77 21.79
N LEU A 56 -3.16 7.76 22.33
CA LEU A 56 -1.79 7.95 22.79
C LEU A 56 -0.82 8.24 21.63
N ALA A 57 -1.03 7.61 20.48
CA ALA A 57 -0.25 7.87 19.27
C ALA A 57 -0.52 9.28 18.74
N GLY A 58 -1.78 9.71 18.67
CA GLY A 58 -2.14 11.07 18.25
C GLY A 58 -1.55 12.15 19.14
N ILE A 59 -1.56 11.94 20.47
CA ILE A 59 -0.89 12.84 21.42
C ILE A 59 0.63 12.91 21.16
N ALA A 60 1.26 11.77 20.84
CA ALA A 60 2.69 11.72 20.56
C ALA A 60 3.05 12.35 19.20
N GLU A 61 2.21 12.16 18.18
CA GLU A 61 2.40 12.68 16.83
C GLU A 61 2.20 14.20 16.76
N GLU A 62 1.23 14.72 17.50
CA GLU A 62 1.00 16.17 17.65
C GLU A 62 1.98 16.83 18.64
N GLU A 63 2.98 16.08 19.13
CA GLU A 63 3.95 16.51 20.15
C GLU A 63 3.28 17.17 21.38
N ALA A 64 2.05 16.74 21.71
CA ALA A 64 1.26 17.35 22.76
C ALA A 64 1.79 16.95 24.14
N ASP A 65 2.42 17.91 24.82
CA ASP A 65 2.98 17.72 26.14
C ASP A 65 1.89 17.34 27.18
N PRO A 66 2.07 16.24 27.94
CA PRO A 66 1.21 15.91 29.07
C PRO A 66 0.98 17.06 30.07
N VAL A 67 1.95 17.97 30.26
CA VAL A 67 1.79 19.16 31.11
C VAL A 67 0.77 20.12 30.52
N PHE A 68 0.85 20.37 29.21
CA PHE A 68 -0.13 21.21 28.50
C PHE A 68 -1.53 20.62 28.60
N LEU A 69 -1.68 19.33 28.29
CA LEU A 69 -2.97 18.63 28.36
C LEU A 69 -3.54 18.60 29.80
N GLY A 70 -2.66 18.43 30.79
CA GLY A 70 -3.02 18.50 32.20
C GLY A 70 -3.56 19.87 32.62
N ARG A 71 -2.86 20.94 32.23
CA ARG A 71 -3.30 22.32 32.49
C ARG A 71 -4.61 22.64 31.76
N LEU A 72 -4.73 22.21 30.51
CA LEU A 72 -5.95 22.38 29.71
C LEU A 72 -7.15 21.69 30.39
N THR A 73 -6.96 20.46 30.84
CA THR A 73 -7.98 19.69 31.58
C THR A 73 -8.37 20.38 32.89
N MET A 74 -7.41 20.91 33.65
CA MET A 74 -7.71 21.62 34.90
C MET A 74 -8.40 22.96 34.67
N ALA A 75 -8.09 23.67 33.57
CA ALA A 75 -8.67 24.97 33.25
C ALA A 75 -10.07 24.88 32.63
N PHE A 76 -10.31 23.90 31.75
CA PHE A 76 -11.53 23.79 30.96
C PHE A 76 -12.37 22.54 31.28
N GLY A 77 -11.88 21.68 32.19
CA GLY A 77 -12.56 20.46 32.60
C GLY A 77 -12.24 19.24 31.74
N ALA A 78 -12.75 18.09 32.17
CA ALA A 78 -12.56 16.79 31.54
C ALA A 78 -13.09 16.70 30.09
N GLY A 79 -14.09 17.49 29.73
CA GLY A 79 -14.74 17.44 28.42
C GLY A 79 -13.79 17.70 27.25
N VAL A 80 -12.79 18.56 27.42
CA VAL A 80 -11.79 18.84 26.37
C VAL A 80 -10.97 17.60 26.03
N MET A 81 -10.63 16.79 27.04
CA MET A 81 -9.91 15.53 26.81
C MET A 81 -10.80 14.47 26.15
N ASP A 82 -12.10 14.49 26.43
CA ASP A 82 -13.05 13.61 25.77
C ASP A 82 -13.23 13.98 24.30
N GLU A 83 -13.39 15.26 23.99
CA GLU A 83 -13.46 15.76 22.59
C GLU A 83 -12.18 15.44 21.81
N LEU A 84 -11.01 15.61 22.43
CA LEU A 84 -9.73 15.25 21.83
C LEU A 84 -9.66 13.74 21.54
N ALA A 85 -10.07 12.91 22.49
CA ALA A 85 -10.12 11.46 22.31
C ALA A 85 -11.07 11.05 21.18
N GLU A 86 -12.27 11.63 21.11
CA GLU A 86 -13.22 11.38 20.01
C GLU A 86 -12.62 11.78 18.66
N THR A 87 -11.94 12.93 18.59
CA THR A 87 -11.34 13.44 17.36
C THR A 87 -10.29 12.46 16.82
N PHE A 88 -9.37 11.99 17.67
CA PHE A 88 -8.34 11.04 17.25
C PHE A 88 -8.93 9.68 16.85
N ILE A 89 -9.90 9.16 17.60
CA ILE A 89 -10.55 7.89 17.27
C ILE A 89 -11.30 7.99 15.95
N ALA A 90 -12.09 9.05 15.76
CA ALA A 90 -12.83 9.27 14.52
C ALA A 90 -11.89 9.40 13.31
N ALA A 91 -10.78 10.13 13.46
CA ALA A 91 -9.76 10.26 12.42
C ALA A 91 -9.13 8.91 12.06
N ALA A 92 -8.80 8.08 13.06
CA ALA A 92 -8.22 6.76 12.84
C ALA A 92 -9.20 5.80 12.17
N VAL A 93 -10.48 5.79 12.58
CA VAL A 93 -11.53 4.99 11.93
C VAL A 93 -11.70 5.43 10.47
N ALA A 94 -11.73 6.74 10.22
CA ALA A 94 -11.84 7.26 8.86
C ALA A 94 -10.64 6.85 8.00
N GLU A 95 -9.42 6.86 8.52
CA GLU A 95 -8.23 6.40 7.78
C GLU A 95 -8.22 4.87 7.58
N GLN A 96 -8.70 4.09 8.54
CA GLN A 96 -8.88 2.64 8.36
C GLN A 96 -9.86 2.33 7.22
N LEU A 97 -10.96 3.06 7.13
CA LEU A 97 -11.92 2.90 6.04
C LEU A 97 -11.30 3.30 4.69
N ARG A 98 -10.62 4.44 4.62
CA ARG A 98 -9.93 4.90 3.41
C ARG A 98 -8.83 3.94 2.96
N SER A 99 -8.00 3.45 3.88
CA SER A 99 -6.94 2.50 3.58
C SER A 99 -7.50 1.14 3.11
N ALA A 100 -8.59 0.66 3.71
CA ALA A 100 -9.28 -0.54 3.27
C ALA A 100 -9.87 -0.38 1.86
N GLU A 101 -10.44 0.79 1.54
CA GLU A 101 -10.95 1.10 0.20
C GLU A 101 -9.81 1.16 -0.83
N ARG A 102 -8.72 1.89 -0.53
CA ARG A 102 -7.51 1.93 -1.38
C ARG A 102 -6.95 0.52 -1.61
N ALA A 103 -6.89 -0.31 -0.58
CA ALA A 103 -6.41 -1.69 -0.70
C ALA A 103 -7.29 -2.53 -1.64
N ARG A 104 -8.62 -2.39 -1.54
CA ARG A 104 -9.57 -3.05 -2.45
C ARG A 104 -9.41 -2.56 -3.89
N GLU A 105 -9.26 -1.26 -4.08
CA GLU A 105 -9.06 -0.68 -5.40
C GLU A 105 -7.74 -1.16 -6.03
N THR A 106 -6.64 -1.12 -5.27
CA THR A 106 -5.34 -1.65 -5.70
C THR A 106 -5.42 -3.13 -6.05
N ALA A 107 -6.10 -3.94 -5.23
CA ALA A 107 -6.32 -5.36 -5.51
C ALA A 107 -7.09 -5.58 -6.82
N ARG A 108 -8.14 -4.78 -7.08
CA ARG A 108 -8.88 -4.82 -8.35
C ARG A 108 -8.01 -4.42 -9.54
N LYS A 109 -7.26 -3.33 -9.43
CA LYS A 109 -6.34 -2.85 -10.47
C LYS A 109 -5.22 -3.84 -10.76
N ARG A 110 -4.76 -4.59 -9.76
CA ARG A 110 -3.73 -5.63 -9.90
C ARG A 110 -4.14 -6.76 -10.85
N LEU A 111 -5.44 -7.02 -10.99
CA LEU A 111 -5.98 -8.03 -11.91
C LEU A 111 -6.04 -7.57 -13.37
N ILE A 112 -5.87 -6.26 -13.63
CA ILE A 112 -5.93 -5.70 -14.97
C ILE A 112 -4.50 -5.55 -15.49
N VAL A 113 -4.15 -6.35 -16.49
CA VAL A 113 -2.83 -6.34 -17.13
C VAL A 113 -2.92 -5.77 -18.54
N HIS A 114 -2.03 -4.84 -18.86
CA HIS A 114 -1.91 -4.23 -20.19
C HIS A 114 -0.62 -4.67 -20.88
N LEU A 115 -0.74 -4.91 -22.18
CA LEU A 115 0.40 -5.09 -23.07
C LEU A 115 0.79 -3.74 -23.65
N GLN A 116 1.99 -3.28 -23.33
CA GLN A 116 2.50 -1.97 -23.71
C GLN A 116 3.74 -2.06 -24.60
N ARG A 117 3.91 -1.03 -25.42
CA ARG A 117 5.06 -0.88 -26.33
C ARG A 117 5.70 0.47 -26.08
N TYR A 118 7.00 0.47 -25.82
CA TYR A 118 7.76 1.69 -25.57
C TYR A 118 8.93 1.85 -26.54
N PRO A 119 9.32 3.10 -26.85
CA PRO A 119 10.67 3.37 -27.34
C PRO A 119 11.66 3.14 -26.19
N GLY A 120 12.62 2.24 -26.40
CA GLY A 120 13.74 2.05 -25.49
C GLY A 120 14.86 3.05 -25.75
N LYS A 121 15.83 3.10 -24.82
CA LYS A 121 17.05 3.91 -25.01
C LYS A 121 17.85 3.39 -26.22
N HIS A 122 18.62 4.25 -26.87
CA HIS A 122 19.50 3.91 -27.99
C HIS A 122 18.79 3.22 -29.18
N GLY A 123 17.56 3.63 -29.50
CA GLY A 123 16.81 3.07 -30.63
C GLY A 123 16.28 1.65 -30.39
N ARG A 124 16.36 1.15 -29.15
CA ARG A 124 15.80 -0.15 -28.78
C ARG A 124 14.27 -0.12 -28.75
N HIS A 125 13.66 -1.29 -28.85
CA HIS A 125 12.21 -1.42 -28.91
C HIS A 125 11.72 -2.33 -27.79
N VAL A 126 10.94 -1.80 -26.85
CA VAL A 126 10.52 -2.52 -25.64
C VAL A 126 9.08 -2.99 -25.77
N LEU A 127 8.82 -4.21 -25.30
CA LEU A 127 7.50 -4.78 -25.09
C LEU A 127 7.37 -5.12 -23.61
N ALA A 128 6.25 -4.76 -22.98
CA ALA A 128 6.05 -4.93 -21.55
C ALA A 128 4.64 -5.41 -21.20
N LEU A 129 4.54 -6.13 -20.09
CA LEU A 129 3.29 -6.42 -19.39
C LEU A 129 3.26 -5.63 -18.09
N GLU A 130 2.19 -4.88 -17.88
CA GLU A 130 2.06 -3.96 -16.76
C GLU A 130 0.70 -4.09 -16.11
N ARG A 131 0.67 -4.21 -14.78
CA ARG A 131 -0.57 -4.12 -14.03
C ARG A 131 -1.02 -2.68 -13.89
N LEU A 132 -2.32 -2.41 -13.98
CA LEU A 132 -2.88 -1.07 -13.78
C LEU A 132 -2.63 -0.52 -12.37
N SER A 133 -2.29 -1.38 -11.40
CA SER A 133 -1.93 -0.98 -10.04
C SER A 133 -0.49 -0.48 -9.89
N SER A 134 0.35 -0.58 -10.92
CA SER A 134 1.78 -0.29 -10.88
C SER A 134 2.16 0.63 -12.04
N GLU A 135 3.11 1.54 -11.80
CA GLU A 135 3.76 2.30 -12.88
C GLU A 135 4.95 1.54 -13.48
N GLU A 136 5.44 0.51 -12.78
CA GLU A 136 6.53 -0.34 -13.22
C GLU A 136 5.99 -1.59 -13.92
N ALA A 137 6.68 -2.00 -14.99
CA ALA A 137 6.37 -3.22 -15.71
C ALA A 137 6.75 -4.46 -14.91
N ASP A 138 5.78 -5.35 -14.69
CA ASP A 138 6.00 -6.67 -14.08
C ASP A 138 6.92 -7.55 -14.96
N TRP A 139 6.87 -7.35 -16.27
CA TRP A 139 7.75 -8.00 -17.22
C TRP A 139 8.03 -7.09 -18.41
N SER A 140 9.27 -7.11 -18.91
CA SER A 140 9.61 -6.45 -20.16
C SER A 140 10.72 -7.17 -20.92
N ILE A 141 10.72 -7.00 -22.24
CA ILE A 141 11.77 -7.47 -23.13
C ILE A 141 12.16 -6.37 -24.11
N THR A 142 13.46 -6.31 -24.42
CA THR A 142 14.02 -5.30 -25.31
C THR A 142 14.52 -5.94 -26.60
N TYR A 143 14.19 -5.33 -27.73
CA TYR A 143 14.60 -5.76 -29.06
C TYR A 143 15.51 -4.75 -29.76
N ASP A 144 16.40 -5.25 -30.59
CA ASP A 144 17.19 -4.47 -31.55
C ASP A 144 16.33 -3.95 -32.70
N ARG A 145 15.36 -4.75 -33.16
CA ARG A 145 14.55 -4.43 -34.34
C ARG A 145 13.07 -4.31 -33.97
N SER A 146 12.42 -3.24 -34.42
CA SER A 146 10.99 -3.01 -34.18
C SER A 146 10.11 -4.14 -34.70
N ILE A 147 10.53 -4.78 -35.80
CA ILE A 147 9.81 -5.91 -36.41
C ILE A 147 9.74 -7.13 -35.49
N GLU A 148 10.78 -7.40 -34.69
CA GLU A 148 10.81 -8.52 -33.75
C GLU A 148 9.90 -8.24 -32.56
N ARG A 149 10.00 -7.04 -31.99
CA ARG A 149 9.06 -6.55 -30.96
C ARG A 149 7.62 -6.68 -31.42
N ASP A 150 7.33 -6.17 -32.61
CA ASP A 150 5.96 -6.14 -33.08
C ASP A 150 5.41 -7.53 -33.41
N ARG A 151 6.27 -8.47 -33.81
CA ARG A 151 5.89 -9.87 -34.05
C ARG A 151 5.45 -10.55 -32.76
N LEU A 152 6.22 -10.41 -31.67
CA LEU A 152 5.79 -10.92 -30.37
C LEU A 152 4.55 -10.18 -29.87
N CYS A 153 4.49 -8.85 -30.04
CA CYS A 153 3.33 -8.05 -29.67
C CYS A 153 2.05 -8.53 -30.36
N ASP A 154 2.11 -8.81 -31.67
CA ASP A 154 0.95 -9.29 -32.42
C ASP A 154 0.48 -10.65 -31.89
N TRP A 155 1.39 -11.57 -31.59
CA TRP A 155 1.03 -12.86 -30.97
C TRP A 155 0.41 -12.67 -29.57
N MET A 156 1.03 -11.85 -28.71
CA MET A 156 0.55 -11.65 -27.34
C MET A 156 -0.82 -10.96 -27.28
N ARG A 157 -1.20 -10.16 -28.27
CA ARG A 157 -2.57 -9.59 -28.34
C ARG A 157 -3.66 -10.65 -28.32
N TRP A 158 -3.37 -11.85 -28.85
CA TRP A 158 -4.29 -12.98 -28.84
C TRP A 158 -4.22 -13.83 -27.56
N GLN A 159 -3.25 -13.56 -26.69
CA GLN A 159 -3.06 -14.26 -25.42
C GLN A 159 -3.53 -13.42 -24.22
N LYS A 160 -4.39 -12.40 -24.46
CA LYS A 160 -4.79 -11.43 -23.44
C LYS A 160 -5.34 -12.08 -22.17
N ASP A 161 -6.12 -13.14 -22.32
CA ASP A 161 -6.72 -13.86 -21.19
C ASP A 161 -5.69 -14.58 -20.31
N ARG A 162 -4.48 -14.84 -20.85
CA ARG A 162 -3.37 -15.52 -20.17
C ARG A 162 -2.35 -14.56 -19.55
N PHE A 163 -2.55 -13.24 -19.63
CA PHE A 163 -1.57 -12.27 -19.12
C PHE A 163 -1.29 -12.43 -17.62
N LEU A 164 -2.33 -12.75 -16.82
CA LEU A 164 -2.12 -13.03 -15.40
C LEU A 164 -1.27 -14.28 -15.19
N GLU A 165 -1.56 -15.37 -15.92
CA GLU A 165 -0.79 -16.61 -15.87
C GLU A 165 0.69 -16.38 -16.23
N PHE A 166 0.95 -15.53 -17.23
CA PHE A 166 2.32 -15.16 -17.60
C PHE A 166 3.04 -14.43 -16.49
N LEU A 167 2.39 -13.45 -15.86
CA LEU A 167 2.99 -12.72 -14.74
C LEU A 167 3.21 -13.63 -13.52
N ASP A 168 2.31 -14.57 -13.26
CA ASP A 168 2.48 -15.56 -12.20
C ASP A 168 3.67 -16.49 -12.50
N HIS A 169 3.80 -16.95 -13.76
CA HIS A 169 4.95 -17.72 -14.21
C HIS A 169 6.27 -16.93 -14.07
N ALA A 170 6.27 -15.63 -14.39
CA ALA A 170 7.45 -14.78 -14.19
C ALA A 170 7.78 -14.57 -12.71
N ALA A 171 6.78 -14.48 -11.84
CA ALA A 171 6.99 -14.38 -10.40
C ALA A 171 7.59 -15.67 -9.82
N GLU A 172 7.18 -16.83 -10.34
CA GLU A 172 7.65 -18.15 -9.87
C GLU A 172 9.02 -18.53 -10.44
N HIS A 173 9.26 -18.28 -11.73
CA HIS A 173 10.43 -18.79 -12.45
C HIS A 173 11.38 -17.70 -12.97
N GLY A 174 11.02 -16.43 -12.82
CA GLY A 174 11.79 -15.29 -13.26
C GLY A 174 11.44 -14.79 -14.67
N SER A 175 11.81 -13.53 -14.92
CA SER A 175 11.51 -12.80 -16.17
C SER A 175 12.14 -13.44 -17.42
N GLU A 176 13.34 -14.01 -17.30
CA GLU A 176 14.02 -14.69 -18.40
C GLU A 176 13.30 -16.00 -18.78
N ALA A 177 12.80 -16.75 -17.79
CA ALA A 177 12.04 -17.98 -18.03
C ALA A 177 10.75 -17.69 -18.80
N LEU A 178 10.00 -16.66 -18.37
CA LEU A 178 8.81 -16.20 -19.12
C LEU A 178 9.18 -15.79 -20.54
N THR A 179 10.27 -15.03 -20.72
CA THR A 179 10.72 -14.60 -22.04
C THR A 179 10.93 -15.80 -22.98
N ARG A 180 11.59 -16.85 -22.49
CA ARG A 180 11.83 -18.07 -23.25
C ARG A 180 10.51 -18.77 -23.61
N LEU A 181 9.62 -18.91 -22.64
CA LEU A 181 8.29 -19.52 -22.82
C LEU A 181 7.49 -18.79 -23.91
N LEU A 182 7.40 -17.46 -23.83
CA LEU A 182 6.63 -16.65 -24.78
C LEU A 182 7.19 -16.78 -26.21
N LEU A 183 8.51 -16.78 -26.37
CA LEU A 183 9.16 -16.95 -27.67
C LEU A 183 8.94 -18.36 -28.23
N ASP A 184 9.09 -19.39 -27.40
CA ASP A 184 8.89 -20.79 -27.82
C ASP A 184 7.44 -21.06 -28.23
N GLU A 185 6.47 -20.58 -27.44
CA GLU A 185 5.05 -20.69 -27.78
C GLU A 185 4.70 -19.91 -29.06
N MET A 186 5.22 -18.70 -29.23
CA MET A 186 5.05 -17.91 -30.45
C MET A 186 5.58 -18.68 -31.68
N PHE A 187 6.82 -19.18 -31.63
CA PHE A 187 7.43 -19.93 -32.73
C PHE A 187 6.73 -21.26 -32.99
N ALA A 188 6.26 -21.96 -31.95
CA ALA A 188 5.44 -23.17 -32.11
C ALA A 188 4.13 -22.86 -32.84
N THR A 189 3.45 -21.78 -32.44
CA THR A 189 2.20 -21.33 -33.06
C THR A 189 2.41 -20.98 -34.53
N GLU A 190 3.49 -20.27 -34.86
CA GLU A 190 3.85 -19.92 -36.24
C GLU A 190 4.15 -21.15 -37.11
N ARG A 191 4.91 -22.12 -36.59
CA ARG A 191 5.19 -23.37 -37.30
C ARG A 191 3.91 -24.12 -37.62
N ARG A 192 2.98 -24.19 -36.66
CA ARG A 192 1.66 -24.81 -36.85
C ARG A 192 0.87 -24.12 -37.97
N VAL A 193 0.79 -22.79 -37.93
CA VAL A 193 0.02 -22.00 -38.91
C VAL A 193 0.61 -22.07 -40.31
N LYS A 194 1.95 -22.08 -40.42
CA LYS A 194 2.64 -22.30 -41.69
C LYS A 194 2.32 -23.69 -42.26
N LYS A 195 2.28 -24.72 -41.43
CA LYS A 195 1.90 -26.09 -41.83
C LYS A 195 0.45 -26.16 -42.32
N GLU A 196 -0.44 -25.38 -41.72
CA GLU A 196 -1.86 -25.30 -42.11
C GLU A 196 -2.11 -24.50 -43.40
N GLY A 197 -1.08 -23.93 -44.02
CA GLY A 197 -1.22 -23.09 -45.22
C GLY A 197 -1.94 -21.76 -44.97
N ARG A 198 -2.18 -21.40 -43.70
CA ARG A 198 -2.87 -20.18 -43.27
C ARG A 198 -1.91 -19.00 -43.04
N GLY A 199 -0.64 -19.16 -43.39
CA GLY A 199 0.38 -18.14 -43.25
C GLY A 199 0.45 -17.22 -44.48
N ALA A 200 0.44 -15.91 -44.26
CA ALA A 200 0.80 -14.94 -45.28
C ALA A 200 2.29 -15.06 -45.63
N GLY A 201 2.64 -15.03 -46.92
CA GLY A 201 4.04 -14.92 -47.34
C GLY A 201 4.65 -13.59 -46.86
N GLY A 202 5.77 -13.64 -46.12
CA GLY A 202 6.52 -12.45 -45.68
C GLY A 202 7.17 -12.58 -44.30
N VAL A 203 7.86 -11.52 -43.87
CA VAL A 203 8.64 -11.47 -42.60
C VAL A 203 7.73 -11.34 -41.35
N ARG A 204 6.46 -10.94 -41.52
CA ARG A 204 5.45 -10.84 -40.44
C ARG A 204 4.20 -11.67 -40.76
N PRO A 205 4.29 -13.01 -40.73
CA PRO A 205 3.18 -13.91 -41.11
C PRO A 205 1.95 -13.80 -40.19
N LEU A 206 2.10 -13.19 -39.01
CA LEU A 206 1.06 -13.11 -37.98
C LEU A 206 0.00 -12.03 -38.18
N ARG A 207 0.21 -11.09 -39.12
CA ARG A 207 -0.75 -10.00 -39.39
C ARG A 207 -2.12 -10.47 -39.91
N MET A 208 -2.21 -11.71 -40.43
CA MET A 208 -3.46 -12.29 -40.94
C MET A 208 -4.14 -13.25 -39.96
N TRP A 209 -3.75 -13.29 -38.68
CA TRP A 209 -4.49 -14.05 -37.68
C TRP A 209 -5.86 -13.43 -37.43
N ARG A 210 -6.84 -13.95 -38.20
CA ARG A 210 -8.29 -13.67 -38.18
C ARG A 210 -8.69 -12.22 -38.38
N GLY A 211 -8.68 -11.82 -39.65
CA GLY A 211 -9.75 -10.98 -40.21
C GLY A 211 -10.78 -11.90 -40.87
N ASP A 212 -11.61 -12.54 -40.05
CA ASP A 212 -13.03 -12.78 -40.37
C ASP A 212 -13.82 -11.88 -39.41
#